data_AF-A0A0C2KHX9-F1
#
_entry.id   AF-A0A0C2KHX9-F1
#
_cell.length_a   1.000
_cell.length_b   1.000
_cell.length_c   1.000
_cell.angle_alpha   90.00
_cell.angle_beta   90.00
_cell.angle_gamma   90.00
#
_symmetry.space_group_name_H-M   'P 1'
#
loop_
_entity.id
_entity.type
_entity.pdbx_description
1 polymer ?
#
loop_
_entity_poly.entity_id
_entity_poly.type
_entity_poly.pdbx_seq_one_letter_code
_entity_poly.pdbx_strand_id
1 'polypeptide(L)' 'MKRASTTYRLQLIKEVATRQQRLKGGDPMAAYVQHLIDDDPHCDNPMEANQRFSGCHFDDSAGGWVSDKWGMK' A
#
# COMPACT_ATOMS: atom_id res chain seq x y z
N MET A 1 10.92 27.21 2.96
CA MET A 1 12.03 26.61 2.20
C MET A 1 12.64 25.42 2.97
N LYS A 2 11.96 24.27 3.05
CA LYS A 2 12.50 23.05 3.71
C LYS A 2 13.32 22.15 2.76
N ARG A 3 13.55 22.59 1.51
CA ARG A 3 14.18 21.79 0.44
C ARG A 3 15.72 21.69 0.52
N ALA A 4 16.38 22.28 1.52
CA ALA A 4 17.84 22.41 1.55
C ALA A 4 18.53 21.92 2.84
N SER A 5 17.81 21.35 3.82
CA SER A 5 18.50 20.81 5.00
C SER A 5 19.25 19.53 4.65
N THR A 6 20.46 19.37 5.20
CA THR A 6 21.28 18.16 5.01
C THR A 6 20.51 16.90 5.39
N THR A 7 19.73 16.95 6.46
CA THR A 7 18.87 15.85 6.91
C THR A 7 17.83 15.45 5.85
N TYR A 8 17.13 16.43 5.25
CA TYR A 8 16.13 16.15 4.22
C TYR A 8 16.77 15.51 2.97
N ARG A 9 17.96 15.97 2.58
CA ARG A 9 18.72 15.36 1.49
C ARG A 9 19.12 13.91 1.80
N LEU A 10 19.58 13.63 3.02
CA LEU A 10 19.92 12.28 3.45
C LEU A 10 18.69 11.36 3.50
N GLN A 11 17.52 11.87 3.89
CA GLN A 11 16.27 11.12 3.85
C GLN A 11 15.89 10.73 2.41
N LEU A 12 15.95 11.67 1.47
CA LEU A 12 15.70 11.38 0.04
C LEU A 12 16.68 10.34 -0.51
N ILE A 13 17.98 10.48 -0.21
CA ILE A 13 19.00 9.51 -0.64
C ILE A 13 18.70 8.13 -0.05
N LYS A 14 18.34 8.06 1.23
CA LYS A 14 17.97 6.81 1.90
C LYS A 14 16.77 6.15 1.23
N GLU A 15 15.69 6.89 0.99
CA GLU A 15 14.49 6.37 0.32
C GLU A 15 14.82 5.79 -1.06
N VAL A 16 15.59 6.52 -1.87
CA VAL A 16 15.99 6.05 -3.21
C VAL A 16 16.87 4.81 -3.12
N ALA A 17 17.86 4.80 -2.21
CA ALA A 17 18.74 3.65 -2.02
C ALA A 17 17.96 2.39 -1.58
N THR A 18 17.04 2.53 -0.62
CA THR A 18 16.19 1.43 -0.15
C THR A 18 15.27 0.91 -1.26
N ARG A 19 14.68 1.80 -2.06
CA ARG A 19 13.85 1.41 -3.22
C ARG A 19 14.66 0.60 -4.23
N GLN A 20 15.88 1.06 -4.56
CA GLN A 20 16.77 0.38 -5.50
C GLN A 20 17.24 -0.99 -4.98
N GLN A 21 17.53 -1.10 -3.70
CA GLN A 21 17.93 -2.38 -3.09
C GLN A 21 16.80 -3.40 -3.17
N ARG A 22 15.55 -3.01 -2.89
CA ARG A 22 14.39 -3.90 -2.98
C ARG A 22 14.15 -4.36 -4.42
N LEU A 23 14.21 -3.46 -5.39
CA LEU A 23 14.01 -3.80 -6.81
C LEU A 23 15.11 -4.73 -7.37
N LYS A 24 16.34 -4.58 -6.88
CA LYS A 24 17.48 -5.44 -7.26
C LYS A 24 17.54 -6.77 -6.51
N GLY A 25 16.63 -6.99 -5.54
CA GLY A 25 16.57 -8.21 -4.72
C GLY A 25 16.20 -9.47 -5.50
N GLY A 26 15.83 -9.35 -6.78
CA GLY A 26 15.57 -10.49 -7.67
C GLY A 26 14.24 -11.20 -7.45
N ASP A 27 13.44 -10.74 -6.48
CA ASP A 27 12.09 -11.26 -6.26
C ASP A 27 11.10 -10.61 -7.27
N PRO A 28 10.55 -11.39 -8.22
CA PRO A 28 9.61 -10.88 -9.20
C PRO A 28 8.31 -10.36 -8.56
N MET A 29 7.90 -10.91 -7.42
CA MET A 29 6.70 -10.47 -6.70
C MET A 29 6.92 -9.11 -6.03
N ALA A 30 8.09 -8.89 -5.42
CA ALA A 30 8.45 -7.59 -4.84
C ALA A 30 8.53 -6.49 -5.91
N ALA A 31 9.04 -6.81 -7.10
CA ALA A 31 9.07 -5.89 -8.24
C ALA A 31 7.65 -5.56 -8.73
N TYR A 32 6.77 -6.57 -8.82
CA TYR A 32 5.38 -6.38 -9.25
C TYR A 32 4.56 -5.55 -8.26
N VAL A 33 4.68 -5.82 -6.95
CA VAL A 33 4.01 -5.01 -5.91
C VAL A 33 4.49 -3.56 -5.97
N GLN A 34 5.78 -3.34 -6.23
CA GLN A 34 6.30 -1.98 -6.35
C GLN A 34 5.76 -1.26 -7.59
N HIS A 35 5.64 -1.96 -8.71
CA HIS A 35 5.01 -1.45 -9.92
C HIS A 35 3.56 -1.02 -9.66
N LEU A 36 2.78 -1.84 -8.92
CA LEU A 36 1.41 -1.49 -8.53
C LEU A 36 1.34 -0.22 -7.67
N ILE A 37 2.27 -0.06 -6.72
CA ILE A 37 2.34 1.12 -5.84
C ILE A 37 2.75 2.38 -6.63
N ASP A 38 3.67 2.24 -7.58
CA ASP A 38 4.17 3.37 -8.38
C ASP A 38 3.15 3.83 -9.43
N ASP A 39 2.39 2.91 -10.01
CA ASP A 39 1.38 3.18 -11.03
C ASP A 39 0.07 3.74 -10.48
N ASP A 40 -0.24 3.48 -9.21
CA ASP A 40 -1.46 3.95 -8.56
C ASP A 40 -1.19 4.93 -7.40
N PRO A 41 -0.72 6.16 -7.70
CA PRO A 41 -0.58 7.20 -6.69
C PRO A 41 -1.92 7.85 -6.30
N HIS A 42 -3.06 7.38 -6.85
CA HIS A 42 -4.36 8.08 -6.79
C HIS A 42 -5.58 7.20 -6.49
N CYS A 43 -5.40 5.99 -5.95
CA CYS A 43 -6.43 5.39 -5.12
C CYS A 43 -6.58 6.18 -3.80
N ASP A 44 -7.00 7.45 -3.90
CA ASP A 44 -7.99 8.02 -2.97
C ASP A 44 -9.25 7.18 -3.15
N ASN A 45 -9.19 5.93 -2.68
CA ASN A 45 -10.33 5.05 -2.66
C ASN A 45 -11.02 5.34 -1.32
N PRO A 46 -12.13 6.09 -1.29
CA PRO A 46 -12.91 6.27 -0.06
C PRO A 46 -13.43 4.94 0.51
N MET A 47 -13.14 3.81 -0.15
CA MET A 47 -13.35 2.45 0.33
C MET A 47 -12.57 2.13 1.63
N GLU A 48 -11.35 2.65 1.82
CA GLU A 48 -10.62 2.43 3.08
C GLU A 48 -11.28 3.13 4.27
N ALA A 49 -11.97 4.25 4.05
CA ALA A 49 -12.72 4.93 5.10
C ALA A 49 -13.97 4.15 5.56
N ASN A 50 -14.45 3.19 4.76
CA ASN A 50 -15.70 2.47 5.00
C ASN A 50 -15.52 0.99 5.37
N GLN A 51 -14.31 0.53 5.75
CA GLN A 51 -14.03 -0.88 6.08
C GLN A 51 -14.57 -1.87 5.02
N ARG A 52 -14.73 -1.44 3.78
CA ARG A 52 -15.30 -2.25 2.69
C ARG A 52 -14.24 -2.39 1.63
N PHE A 53 -13.85 -3.63 1.37
CA PHE A 53 -12.85 -3.97 0.38
C PHE A 53 -13.42 -5.03 -0.55
N SER A 54 -13.62 -4.68 -1.83
CA SER A 54 -13.99 -5.62 -2.90
C SER A 54 -15.12 -6.62 -2.56
N GLY A 55 -16.23 -6.14 -1.99
CA GLY A 55 -17.37 -7.00 -1.62
C GLY A 55 -17.14 -7.83 -0.35
N CYS A 56 -16.18 -7.42 0.47
CA CYS A 56 -15.99 -7.86 1.84
C CYS A 56 -16.09 -6.65 2.79
N HIS A 57 -16.51 -6.90 4.02
CA HIS A 57 -16.52 -5.93 5.11
C HIS A 57 -15.86 -6.52 6.35
N PHE A 58 -15.30 -5.66 7.21
CA PHE A 58 -14.87 -6.09 8.53
C PHE A 58 -16.09 -6.26 9.43
N ASP A 59 -16.29 -7.45 9.97
CA ASP A 59 -17.32 -7.78 10.95
C ASP A 59 -16.66 -8.10 12.29
N ASP A 60 -16.81 -7.17 13.24
CA ASP A 60 -16.27 -7.31 14.60
C ASP A 60 -16.89 -8.48 15.36
N SER A 61 -18.13 -8.86 15.04
CA SER A 61 -18.80 -10.01 15.65
C SER A 61 -18.26 -11.34 15.13
N ALA A 62 -17.83 -11.38 13.87
CA ALA A 62 -17.11 -12.51 13.28
C ALA A 62 -15.61 -12.52 13.61
N GLY A 63 -15.09 -11.40 14.15
CA GLY A 63 -13.69 -11.21 14.48
C GLY A 63 -12.78 -11.03 13.26
N GLY A 64 -13.32 -10.57 12.12
CA GLY A 64 -12.52 -10.49 10.89
C GLY A 64 -13.25 -10.00 9.65
N TRP A 65 -12.59 -10.12 8.51
CA TRP A 65 -13.17 -9.78 7.21
C TRP A 65 -14.10 -10.89 6.72
N VAL A 66 -15.35 -10.52 6.43
CA VAL A 66 -16.37 -11.41 5.88
C VAL A 66 -16.83 -10.93 4.51
N SER A 67 -17.23 -11.85 3.63
CA SER A 67 -17.79 -11.48 2.32
C SER A 67 -19.22 -10.97 2.48
N ASP A 68 -19.62 -9.98 1.68
CA ASP A 68 -21.01 -9.50 1.60
C ASP A 68 -21.98 -10.61 1.15
N LYS A 69 -21.46 -11.70 0.56
CA LYS A 69 -22.24 -12.89 0.18
C LYS A 69 -22.39 -13.90 1.32
N TRP A 70 -21.73 -13.68 2.45
CA TRP A 70 -21.82 -14.55 3.61
C TRP A 70 -23.24 -14.53 4.17
N GLY A 71 -23.96 -15.64 4.05
CA GLY A 71 -25.36 -15.75 4.49
C GLY A 71 -26.42 -15.46 3.42
N MET A 72 -26.03 -15.12 2.18
CA MET A 72 -26.97 -15.18 1.05
C MET A 72 -27.26 -16.66 0.75
N LYS A 73 -28.49 -17.10 1.05
CA LYS A 73 -29.02 -18.41 0.67
C LYS A 73 -29.42 -18.44 -0.80
#